data_AF-A0A965NZQ6-F1
#
_entry.id   AF-A0A965NZQ6-F1
#
_cell.length_a   1.000
_cell.length_b   1.000
_cell.length_c   1.000
_cell.angle_alpha   90.00
_cell.angle_beta   90.00
_cell.angle_gamma   90.00
#
_symmetry.space_group_name_H-M   'P 1'
#
loop_
_entity.id
_entity.type
_entity.pdbx_description
1 polymer ?
#
loop_
_entity_poly.entity_id
_entity_poly.type
_entity_poly.pdbx_seq_one_letter_code
_entity_poly.pdbx_strand_id
1 'polypeptide(L)'
;MMHLPGYSPMPSATSSLTSCELIMVKKWIIGSYPTGTILVDLKPTNPVNPIVTITSPVTPPPTTNVVCNPDTIYFKQKILTLIVSNCAMSGCHDAISQREGVILTDYNHIIKEVNIKNPSSSSLYTSLLRTGEERMPPPPMAAFSKDNIAMVLTWIKQGAKNNSCEASGTACITTNMSYAKDITPILQASCTGCHSGTKPQGAIDLTTYANVSPYALNGKLYGSVAH
;
A
#
# COMPACT_ATOMS: atom_id res chain seq x y z
N MET A 1 8.17 -1.97 -7.25
CA MET A 1 7.97 -0.76 -8.08
C MET A 1 8.62 0.33 -7.25
N MET A 2 9.78 0.81 -7.70
CA MET A 2 10.63 1.71 -6.90
C MET A 2 9.98 3.09 -6.88
N HIS A 3 9.97 3.73 -5.72
CA HIS A 3 9.60 5.13 -5.57
C HIS A 3 10.31 6.00 -6.61
N LEU A 4 9.60 6.98 -7.15
CA LEU A 4 10.26 8.03 -7.93
C LEU A 4 11.33 8.70 -7.04
N PRO A 5 12.52 9.02 -7.57
CA PRO A 5 13.54 9.74 -6.80
C PRO A 5 12.98 11.05 -6.23
N GLY A 6 13.15 11.26 -4.92
CA GLY A 6 12.71 12.48 -4.22
C GLY A 6 11.36 12.40 -3.50
N TYR A 7 10.72 11.23 -3.42
CA TYR A 7 9.44 11.02 -2.74
C TYR A 7 9.59 10.16 -1.48
N SER A 8 9.07 10.64 -0.35
CA SER A 8 8.94 9.85 0.88
C SER A 8 7.75 8.89 0.78
N PRO A 9 7.90 7.61 1.17
CA PRO A 9 6.79 6.66 1.25
C PRO A 9 5.69 7.17 2.19
N MET A 10 4.44 7.19 1.74
CA MET A 10 3.27 7.60 2.53
C MET A 10 2.04 6.77 2.15
N PRO A 11 1.19 6.33 3.08
CA PRO A 11 1.27 6.52 4.53
C PRO A 11 2.53 5.88 5.15
N SER A 12 2.86 6.17 6.41
CA SER A 12 4.14 5.70 7.02
C SER A 12 4.39 4.22 6.76
N ALA A 13 5.64 3.75 6.78
CA ALA A 13 6.03 2.37 6.40
C ALA A 13 5.27 1.21 7.10
N THR A 14 4.44 1.51 8.11
CA THR A 14 3.54 0.59 8.83
C THR A 14 2.11 0.53 8.27
N SER A 15 1.71 1.41 7.34
CA SER A 15 0.42 1.41 6.64
C SER A 15 0.61 1.72 5.15
N SER A 16 -0.23 1.14 4.30
CA SER A 16 -0.18 1.35 2.85
C SER A 16 -1.59 1.33 2.28
N LEU A 17 -1.80 2.04 1.17
CA LEU A 17 -3.05 1.92 0.42
C LEU A 17 -3.14 0.50 -0.14
N THR A 18 -4.34 -0.04 -0.15
CA THR A 18 -4.61 -1.32 -0.77
C THR A 18 -4.33 -1.25 -2.27
N SER A 19 -4.06 -2.41 -2.90
CA SER A 19 -3.88 -2.44 -4.37
C SER A 19 -5.12 -1.93 -5.12
N CYS A 20 -6.31 -2.10 -4.54
CA CYS A 20 -7.56 -1.57 -5.05
C CYS A 20 -7.61 -0.03 -5.00
N GLU A 21 -7.29 0.55 -3.84
CA GLU A 21 -7.24 2.01 -3.64
C GLU A 21 -6.17 2.66 -4.51
N LEU A 22 -5.01 2.01 -4.68
CA LEU A 22 -3.99 2.46 -5.63
C LEU A 22 -4.51 2.47 -7.07
N ILE A 23 -5.25 1.43 -7.49
CA ILE A 23 -5.89 1.41 -8.82
C ILE A 23 -6.93 2.53 -8.93
N MET A 24 -7.75 2.74 -7.90
CA MET A 24 -8.75 3.81 -7.87
C MET A 24 -8.09 5.19 -7.97
N VAL A 25 -7.10 5.50 -7.14
CA VAL A 25 -6.34 6.75 -7.17
C VAL A 25 -5.66 6.93 -8.53
N LYS A 26 -5.02 5.89 -9.07
CA LYS A 26 -4.40 5.93 -10.41
C LYS A 26 -5.43 6.23 -11.49
N LYS A 27 -6.55 5.52 -11.51
CA LYS A 27 -7.62 5.65 -12.50
C LYS A 27 -8.29 7.01 -12.44
N TRP A 28 -8.47 7.56 -11.24
CA TRP A 28 -8.95 8.92 -11.06
C TRP A 28 -7.95 9.96 -11.59
N ILE A 29 -6.65 9.83 -11.28
CA ILE A 29 -5.61 10.77 -11.76
C ILE A 29 -5.46 10.75 -13.29
N ILE A 30 -5.42 9.57 -13.90
CA ILE A 30 -5.22 9.42 -15.35
C ILE A 30 -6.52 9.59 -16.17
N GLY A 31 -7.66 9.75 -15.50
CA GLY A 31 -9.00 9.66 -16.10
C GLY A 31 -9.45 8.20 -16.29
N SER A 32 -10.67 7.88 -15.87
CA SER A 32 -11.26 6.55 -16.05
C SER A 32 -11.41 6.25 -17.56
N TYR A 33 -10.61 5.32 -18.09
CA TYR A 33 -10.84 4.76 -19.42
C TYR A 33 -12.18 3.98 -19.41
N PRO A 34 -13.02 4.06 -20.48
CA PRO A 34 -12.63 4.38 -21.84
C PRO A 34 -13.27 5.65 -22.39
N THR A 35 -12.75 6.82 -22.04
CA THR A 35 -12.75 7.97 -22.97
C THR A 35 -11.70 8.96 -22.50
N GLY A 36 -10.67 9.15 -23.32
CA GLY A 36 -9.77 10.29 -23.18
C GLY A 36 -10.57 11.56 -23.45
N THR A 37 -10.96 12.28 -22.41
CA THR A 37 -11.08 13.73 -22.40
C THR A 37 -11.02 14.15 -20.93
N ILE A 38 -10.13 15.09 -20.62
CA ILE A 38 -10.02 15.74 -19.32
C ILE A 38 -11.36 16.44 -19.04
N LEU A 39 -12.23 15.83 -18.22
CA LEU A 39 -13.23 16.55 -17.44
C LEU A 39 -12.68 16.72 -16.03
N VAL A 40 -11.76 17.66 -15.89
CA VAL A 40 -11.43 18.20 -14.57
C VAL A 40 -12.58 19.16 -14.26
N ASP A 41 -13.49 18.75 -13.38
CA ASP A 41 -14.41 19.69 -12.75
C ASP A 41 -13.59 20.64 -11.87
N LEU A 42 -13.22 21.79 -12.44
CA LEU A 42 -12.41 22.80 -11.79
C LEU A 42 -13.23 23.79 -10.94
N LYS A 43 -14.55 23.61 -10.72
CA LYS A 43 -15.29 24.56 -9.85
C LYS A 43 -16.68 24.08 -9.36
N PRO A 44 -16.97 24.16 -8.04
CA PRO A 44 -18.23 23.68 -7.46
C PRO A 44 -19.42 24.66 -7.59
N THR A 45 -19.51 25.49 -8.64
CA THR A 45 -20.58 26.51 -8.75
C THR A 45 -21.35 26.52 -10.07
N ASN A 46 -21.46 25.39 -10.79
CA ASN A 46 -22.34 25.31 -11.96
C ASN A 46 -23.35 24.16 -11.81
N PRO A 47 -24.66 24.43 -11.62
CA PRO A 47 -25.63 23.40 -11.23
C PRO A 47 -26.21 22.58 -12.40
N VAL A 48 -25.74 22.73 -13.63
CA VAL A 48 -26.21 21.88 -14.74
C VAL A 48 -25.09 21.65 -15.76
N ASN A 49 -24.50 20.45 -15.76
CA ASN A 49 -23.76 19.97 -16.93
C ASN A 49 -24.76 19.27 -17.87
N PRO A 50 -24.66 19.48 -19.20
CA PRO A 50 -25.50 18.79 -20.15
C PRO A 50 -25.20 17.29 -20.08
N ILE A 51 -26.23 16.52 -19.76
CA ILE A 51 -26.20 15.06 -19.81
C ILE A 51 -26.03 14.67 -21.29
N VAL A 52 -24.86 14.17 -21.66
CA VAL A 52 -24.73 13.46 -22.93
C VAL A 52 -25.33 12.08 -22.72
N THR A 53 -26.54 11.87 -23.26
CA THR A 53 -27.19 10.56 -23.29
C THR A 53 -26.38 9.62 -24.19
N ILE A 54 -25.63 8.70 -23.58
CA ILE A 54 -24.92 7.65 -24.29
C ILE A 54 -25.93 6.53 -24.58
N THR A 55 -26.22 6.28 -25.85
CA THR A 55 -27.22 5.29 -26.33
C THR A 55 -26.67 3.85 -26.40
N SER A 56 -25.54 3.57 -25.78
CA SER A 56 -24.93 2.22 -25.76
C SER A 56 -24.80 1.69 -24.33
N PRO A 57 -25.26 0.46 -24.05
CA PRO A 57 -25.14 -0.12 -22.72
C PRO A 57 -23.67 -0.45 -22.43
N VAL A 58 -23.01 0.36 -21.62
CA VAL A 58 -21.74 -0.02 -20.99
C VAL A 58 -22.10 -0.85 -19.77
N THR A 59 -21.89 -2.17 -19.86
CA THR A 59 -21.93 -3.05 -18.70
C THR A 59 -20.91 -2.55 -17.68
N PRO A 60 -21.31 -2.24 -16.43
CA PRO A 60 -20.35 -1.92 -15.39
C PRO A 60 -19.32 -3.06 -15.27
N PRO A 61 -18.03 -2.76 -15.01
CA PRO A 61 -17.05 -3.78 -14.68
C PRO A 61 -17.62 -4.65 -13.55
N PRO A 62 -17.36 -5.96 -13.56
CA PRO A 62 -17.86 -6.84 -12.51
C PRO A 62 -17.43 -6.27 -11.16
N THR A 63 -18.38 -6.07 -10.26
CA THR A 63 -18.11 -5.85 -8.84
C THR A 63 -17.50 -7.14 -8.30
N THR A 64 -16.19 -7.30 -8.46
CA THR A 64 -15.50 -8.47 -7.93
C THR A 64 -15.39 -8.28 -6.43
N ASN A 65 -16.32 -8.89 -5.68
CA ASN A 65 -16.11 -9.15 -4.26
C ASN A 65 -14.88 -10.05 -4.15
N VAL A 66 -13.73 -9.47 -3.83
CA VAL A 66 -12.49 -10.21 -3.64
C VAL A 66 -12.63 -11.01 -2.34
N VAL A 67 -12.87 -12.32 -2.47
CA VAL A 67 -12.86 -13.25 -1.34
C VAL A 67 -11.43 -13.76 -1.18
N CYS A 68 -10.80 -13.46 -0.05
CA CYS A 68 -9.48 -13.98 0.28
C CYS A 68 -9.58 -15.44 0.72
N ASN A 69 -8.57 -16.24 0.34
CA ASN A 69 -8.45 -17.57 0.87
C ASN A 69 -7.95 -17.48 2.33
N PRO A 70 -8.73 -17.95 3.32
CA PRO A 70 -8.36 -17.85 4.74
C PRO A 70 -7.07 -18.63 5.07
N ASP A 71 -6.74 -19.66 4.30
CA ASP A 71 -5.54 -20.47 4.50
C ASP A 71 -4.31 -19.87 3.84
N THR A 72 -4.45 -18.83 3.02
CA THR A 72 -3.31 -18.19 2.34
C THR A 72 -2.75 -17.05 3.16
N ILE A 73 -1.44 -17.08 3.41
CA ILE A 73 -0.72 -15.93 3.97
C ILE A 73 -0.33 -15.01 2.82
N TYR A 74 -0.88 -13.81 2.83
CA TYR A 74 -0.60 -12.81 1.81
C TYR A 74 0.58 -11.93 2.23
N PHE A 75 1.62 -11.91 1.39
CA PHE A 75 2.86 -11.22 1.68
C PHE A 75 2.65 -9.75 2.01
N LYS A 76 1.93 -9.01 1.16
CA LYS A 76 1.81 -7.55 1.33
C LYS A 76 1.11 -7.14 2.62
N GLN A 77 0.02 -7.80 3.00
CA GLN A 77 -0.80 -7.42 4.16
C GLN A 77 -0.27 -8.00 5.48
N LYS A 78 0.45 -9.12 5.44
CA LYS A 78 0.90 -9.82 6.65
C LYS A 78 2.41 -9.73 6.80
N ILE A 79 3.15 -10.36 5.89
CA ILE A 79 4.59 -10.55 6.04
C ILE A 79 5.37 -9.25 5.89
N LEU A 80 5.10 -8.46 4.85
CA LEU A 80 5.80 -7.20 4.61
C LEU A 80 5.59 -6.24 5.78
N THR A 81 4.35 -6.05 6.24
CA THR A 81 4.05 -5.23 7.41
C THR A 81 4.77 -5.71 8.67
N LEU A 82 4.75 -7.02 8.93
CA LEU A 82 5.44 -7.62 10.07
C LEU A 82 6.95 -7.37 10.04
N ILE A 83 7.59 -7.61 8.89
CA ILE A 83 9.04 -7.49 8.73
C ILE A 83 9.49 -6.03 8.74
N VAL A 84 8.79 -5.14 8.02
CA VAL A 84 9.14 -3.72 7.97
C VAL A 84 8.99 -3.07 9.34
N SER A 85 7.91 -3.38 10.06
CA SER A 85 7.64 -2.76 11.38
C SER A 85 8.61 -3.18 12.48
N ASN A 86 9.27 -4.34 12.34
CA ASN A 86 10.11 -4.91 13.41
C ASN A 86 11.58 -5.04 13.02
N CYS A 87 11.95 -4.95 11.75
CA CYS A 87 13.32 -5.25 11.30
C CYS A 87 13.92 -4.17 10.38
N ALA A 88 13.11 -3.59 9.47
CA ALA A 88 13.58 -2.65 8.45
C ALA A 88 13.59 -1.20 8.96
N MET A 89 14.40 -0.94 9.98
CA MET A 89 14.54 0.39 10.61
C MET A 89 15.98 0.91 10.55
N SER A 90 16.11 2.23 10.76
CA SER A 90 17.41 2.90 10.80
C SER A 90 18.34 2.26 11.84
N GLY A 91 19.57 1.98 11.43
CA GLY A 91 20.57 1.25 12.20
C GLY A 91 20.44 -0.29 12.16
N CYS A 92 19.41 -0.83 11.49
CA CYS A 92 19.12 -2.26 11.36
C CYS A 92 19.08 -2.67 9.88
N HIS A 93 18.03 -3.35 9.42
CA HIS A 93 17.94 -3.94 8.08
C HIS A 93 17.11 -3.09 7.11
N ASP A 94 17.20 -1.76 7.21
CA ASP A 94 16.62 -0.86 6.23
C ASP A 94 17.51 -0.73 4.97
N ALA A 95 17.04 0.03 3.98
CA ALA A 95 17.77 0.21 2.71
C ALA A 95 19.08 1.01 2.83
N ILE A 96 19.29 1.72 3.95
CA ILE A 96 20.44 2.61 4.15
C ILE A 96 21.52 1.94 4.99
N SER A 97 21.13 1.44 6.17
CA SER A 97 22.00 0.87 7.18
C SER A 97 22.44 -0.54 6.83
N GLN A 98 21.54 -1.31 6.20
CA GLN A 98 21.80 -2.66 5.68
C GLN A 98 22.65 -3.51 6.63
N ARG A 99 22.28 -3.59 7.92
CA ARG A 99 23.05 -4.32 8.92
C ARG A 99 23.29 -5.76 8.43
N GLU A 100 24.55 -6.17 8.45
CA GLU A 100 25.01 -7.47 7.92
C GLU A 100 24.74 -7.68 6.41
N GLY A 101 24.60 -6.58 5.65
CA GLY A 101 24.29 -6.61 4.21
C GLY A 101 22.83 -6.97 3.89
N VAL A 102 21.97 -7.04 4.91
CA VAL A 102 20.58 -7.49 4.76
C VAL A 102 19.64 -6.29 4.65
N ILE A 103 18.78 -6.32 3.63
CA ILE A 103 17.72 -5.33 3.38
C ILE A 103 16.38 -6.03 3.51
N LEU A 104 15.47 -5.51 4.33
CA LEU A 104 14.16 -6.10 4.60
C LEU A 104 12.99 -5.16 4.29
N THR A 105 13.22 -4.17 3.42
CA THR A 105 12.22 -3.16 3.06
C THR A 105 11.25 -3.59 1.97
N ASP A 106 11.57 -4.63 1.20
CA ASP A 106 10.76 -5.06 0.06
C ASP A 106 10.94 -6.55 -0.28
N TYR A 107 10.03 -7.06 -1.12
CA TYR A 107 10.02 -8.46 -1.53
C TYR A 107 11.32 -8.94 -2.18
N ASN A 108 11.92 -8.13 -3.07
CA ASN A 108 13.07 -8.56 -3.87
C ASN A 108 14.31 -8.78 -3.00
N HIS A 109 14.39 -8.09 -1.86
CA HIS A 109 15.43 -8.32 -0.87
C HIS A 109 15.03 -9.40 0.16
N ILE A 110 13.80 -9.37 0.68
CA ILE A 110 13.33 -10.36 1.67
C ILE A 110 13.42 -11.79 1.11
N ILE A 111 13.09 -11.99 -0.18
CA ILE A 111 13.12 -13.33 -0.78
C ILE A 111 14.54 -13.94 -0.87
N LYS A 112 15.60 -13.11 -0.79
CA LYS A 112 16.99 -13.59 -0.75
C LYS A 112 17.33 -14.28 0.57
N GLU A 113 16.62 -13.93 1.64
CA GLU A 113 16.77 -14.54 2.98
C GLU A 113 15.91 -15.80 3.17
N VAL A 114 15.23 -16.24 2.11
CA VAL A 114 14.26 -17.33 2.14
C VAL A 114 14.74 -18.52 1.30
N ASN A 115 14.75 -19.70 1.90
CA ASN A 115 14.94 -20.96 1.20
C ASN A 115 13.58 -21.64 0.98
N ILE A 116 13.00 -21.47 -0.20
CA ILE A 116 11.69 -22.05 -0.53
C ILE A 116 11.74 -23.59 -0.55
N LYS A 117 12.89 -24.19 -0.91
CA LYS A 117 13.06 -25.65 -0.94
C LYS A 117 13.14 -26.25 0.46
N ASN A 118 13.70 -25.50 1.41
CA ASN A 118 13.80 -25.88 2.81
C ASN A 118 13.39 -24.71 3.71
N PRO A 119 12.07 -24.50 3.94
CA PRO A 119 11.55 -23.36 4.68
C PRO A 119 12.21 -23.17 6.05
N SER A 120 12.42 -24.25 6.78
CA SER A 120 13.00 -24.24 8.13
C SER A 120 14.48 -23.83 8.16
N SER A 121 15.19 -23.88 7.02
CA SER A 121 16.58 -23.42 6.92
C SER A 121 16.72 -22.01 6.34
N SER A 122 15.61 -21.27 6.18
CA SER A 122 15.67 -19.88 5.71
C SER A 122 16.38 -19.01 6.74
N SER A 123 17.34 -18.18 6.32
CA SER A 123 18.01 -17.21 7.19
C SER A 123 16.98 -16.33 7.91
N LEU A 124 15.96 -15.85 7.19
CA LEU A 124 14.86 -15.08 7.77
C LEU A 124 14.16 -15.82 8.91
N TYR A 125 13.79 -17.09 8.68
CA TYR A 125 13.05 -17.88 9.67
C TYR A 125 13.90 -18.26 10.88
N THR A 126 15.13 -18.70 10.66
CA THR A 126 16.04 -19.12 11.73
C THR A 126 16.44 -17.95 12.63
N SER A 127 16.61 -16.74 12.08
CA SER A 127 16.89 -15.53 12.88
C SER A 127 15.74 -15.17 13.83
N LEU A 128 14.49 -15.45 13.46
CA LEU A 128 13.33 -15.23 14.33
C LEU A 128 13.26 -16.22 15.51
N LEU A 129 13.97 -17.35 15.43
CA LEU A 129 14.01 -18.37 16.50
C LEU A 129 15.11 -18.13 17.53
N ARG A 130 16.06 -17.22 17.25
CA ARG A 130 17.17 -16.91 18.17
C ARG A 130 16.67 -16.32 19.48
N THR A 131 17.47 -16.43 20.54
CA THR A 131 17.14 -15.93 21.88
C THR A 131 18.33 -15.15 22.47
N GLY A 132 18.12 -14.48 23.61
CA GLY A 132 19.15 -13.68 24.26
C GLY A 132 19.64 -12.51 23.39
N GLU A 133 20.94 -12.28 23.39
CA GLU A 133 21.60 -11.18 22.66
C GLU A 133 21.56 -11.36 21.13
N GLU A 134 21.44 -12.59 20.64
CA GLU A 134 21.38 -12.88 19.21
C GLU A 134 19.95 -12.86 18.65
N ARG A 135 18.94 -12.64 19.51
CA ARG A 135 17.53 -12.56 19.12
C ARG A 135 17.29 -11.38 18.20
N MET A 136 16.54 -11.61 17.12
CA MET A 136 15.99 -10.54 16.28
C MET A 136 14.46 -10.37 16.51
N PRO A 137 13.96 -9.13 16.62
CA PRO A 137 14.72 -7.88 16.76
C PRO A 137 15.54 -7.84 18.06
N PRO A 138 16.65 -7.08 18.14
CA PRO A 138 17.47 -7.01 19.36
C PRO A 138 16.73 -6.31 20.52
N PRO A 139 17.04 -6.63 21.78
CA PRO A 139 16.57 -5.85 22.92
C PRO A 139 16.97 -4.36 22.78
N PRO A 140 16.14 -3.40 23.25
CA PRO A 140 14.95 -3.56 24.09
C PRO A 140 13.64 -3.78 23.31
N MET A 141 13.69 -4.00 21.99
CA MET A 141 12.46 -4.23 21.21
C MET A 141 11.72 -5.48 21.69
N ALA A 142 10.40 -5.53 21.46
CA ALA A 142 9.63 -6.72 21.79
C ALA A 142 10.11 -7.92 20.97
N ALA A 143 10.14 -9.11 21.58
CA ALA A 143 10.40 -10.34 20.85
C ALA A 143 9.31 -10.58 19.81
N PHE A 144 9.67 -11.23 18.71
CA PHE A 144 8.66 -11.72 17.77
C PHE A 144 7.77 -12.77 18.45
N SER A 145 6.45 -12.66 18.31
CA SER A 145 5.52 -13.63 18.90
C SER A 145 5.60 -14.97 18.18
N LYS A 146 5.34 -16.08 18.90
CA LYS A 146 5.31 -17.42 18.30
C LYS A 146 4.34 -17.52 17.12
N ASP A 147 3.21 -16.83 17.18
CA ASP A 147 2.22 -16.81 16.11
C ASP A 147 2.74 -16.09 14.85
N ASN A 148 3.43 -14.97 15.02
CA ASN A 148 4.04 -14.26 13.89
C ASN A 148 5.18 -15.09 13.27
N ILE A 149 5.98 -15.80 14.09
CA ILE A 149 7.00 -16.74 13.61
C ILE A 149 6.35 -17.87 12.77
N ALA A 150 5.27 -18.47 13.28
CA ALA A 150 4.53 -19.51 12.57
C ALA A 150 3.91 -19.00 11.25
N MET A 151 3.45 -17.75 11.23
CA MET A 151 2.92 -17.10 10.03
C MET A 151 3.99 -16.92 8.96
N VAL A 152 5.21 -16.48 9.34
CA VAL A 152 6.36 -16.38 8.41
C VAL A 152 6.70 -17.76 7.85
N LEU A 153 6.79 -18.80 8.69
CA LEU A 153 7.05 -20.16 8.21
C LEU A 153 5.98 -20.66 7.24
N THR A 154 4.71 -20.37 7.55
CA THR A 154 3.57 -20.78 6.72
C THR A 154 3.63 -20.11 5.35
N TRP A 155 3.91 -18.81 5.29
CA TRP A 155 4.12 -18.10 4.04
C TRP A 155 5.27 -18.68 3.20
N ILE A 156 6.41 -19.03 3.84
CA ILE A 156 7.53 -19.66 3.14
C ILE A 156 7.11 -21.03 2.59
N LYS A 157 6.42 -21.85 3.39
CA LYS A 157 5.87 -23.15 2.96
C LYS A 157 4.86 -23.03 1.81
N GLN A 158 4.18 -21.90 1.68
CA GLN A 158 3.27 -21.59 0.57
C GLN A 158 4.00 -21.06 -0.68
N GLY A 159 5.32 -21.12 -0.70
CA GLY A 159 6.16 -20.72 -1.82
C GLY A 159 6.62 -19.27 -1.77
N ALA A 160 6.51 -18.60 -0.61
CA ALA A 160 6.99 -17.24 -0.38
C ALA A 160 6.56 -16.25 -1.49
N LYS A 161 5.29 -16.33 -1.89
CA LYS A 161 4.77 -15.57 -3.04
C LYS A 161 4.72 -14.07 -2.69
N ASN A 162 5.02 -13.20 -3.66
CA ASN A 162 4.70 -11.78 -3.59
C ASN A 162 3.21 -11.55 -3.90
N ASN A 163 2.34 -12.18 -3.11
CA ASN A 163 0.90 -12.14 -3.29
C ASN A 163 0.27 -11.09 -2.37
N SER A 164 -0.93 -10.70 -2.75
CA SER A 164 -1.76 -9.80 -1.98
C SER A 164 -3.20 -10.26 -2.08
N CYS A 165 -3.93 -10.17 -0.99
CA CYS A 165 -5.37 -10.18 -1.05
C CYS A 165 -5.89 -9.13 -0.10
N GLU A 166 -6.54 -8.16 -0.72
CA GLU A 166 -7.31 -7.13 -0.06
C GLU A 166 -8.74 -7.65 -0.15
N ALA A 167 -9.25 -8.23 0.93
CA ALA A 167 -10.66 -8.60 0.97
C ALA A 167 -11.42 -7.29 0.72
N SER A 168 -12.19 -7.22 -0.36
CA SER A 168 -12.91 -5.99 -0.70
C SER A 168 -13.94 -5.71 0.39
N GLY A 169 -13.61 -4.84 1.34
CA GLY A 169 -14.61 -4.06 2.08
C GLY A 169 -15.30 -3.05 1.16
N THR A 170 -14.64 -2.69 0.06
CA THR A 170 -15.14 -1.81 -1.01
C THR A 170 -14.83 -2.47 -2.36
N ALA A 171 -15.83 -2.64 -3.21
CA ALA A 171 -15.63 -3.10 -4.58
C ALA A 171 -14.69 -2.13 -5.32
N CYS A 172 -13.72 -2.63 -6.08
CA CYS A 172 -12.82 -1.78 -6.86
C CYS A 172 -13.58 -1.10 -8.01
N ILE A 173 -14.05 0.12 -7.79
CA ILE A 173 -14.73 0.91 -8.81
C ILE A 173 -13.66 1.56 -9.70
N THR A 174 -13.66 1.23 -10.99
CA THR A 174 -12.68 1.79 -11.95
C THR A 174 -13.33 2.54 -13.12
N THR A 175 -14.66 2.63 -13.12
CA THR A 175 -15.48 3.29 -14.12
C THR A 175 -16.46 4.25 -13.44
N ASN A 176 -16.78 5.37 -14.09
CA ASN A 176 -17.70 6.39 -13.57
C ASN A 176 -17.34 6.84 -12.14
N MET A 177 -16.04 6.97 -11.88
CA MET A 177 -15.53 7.40 -10.58
C MET A 177 -15.73 8.90 -10.38
N SER A 178 -15.94 9.31 -9.13
CA SER A 178 -15.94 10.71 -8.71
C SER A 178 -14.99 10.93 -7.54
N TYR A 179 -14.38 12.11 -7.48
CA TYR A 179 -13.51 12.47 -6.36
C TYR A 179 -14.22 12.36 -5.00
N ALA A 180 -15.45 12.87 -4.92
CA ALA A 180 -16.22 12.91 -3.68
C ALA A 180 -16.60 11.51 -3.16
N LYS A 181 -17.06 10.62 -4.04
CA LYS A 181 -17.56 9.30 -3.64
C LYS A 181 -16.44 8.28 -3.46
N ASP A 182 -15.45 8.31 -4.34
CA ASP A 182 -14.54 7.17 -4.52
C ASP A 182 -13.11 7.44 -4.02
N ILE A 183 -12.68 8.71 -4.00
CA ILE A 183 -11.31 9.10 -3.60
C ILE A 183 -11.27 9.71 -2.21
N THR A 184 -12.26 10.53 -1.87
CA THR A 184 -12.33 11.19 -0.56
C THR A 184 -12.29 10.19 0.60
N PRO A 185 -13.01 9.05 0.59
CA PRO A 185 -12.92 8.07 1.67
C PRO A 185 -11.51 7.49 1.85
N ILE A 186 -10.77 7.28 0.77
CA ILE A 186 -9.38 6.77 0.78
C ILE A 186 -8.47 7.81 1.45
N LEU A 187 -8.58 9.08 1.04
CA LEU A 187 -7.78 10.16 1.62
C LEU A 187 -8.10 10.38 3.10
N GLN A 188 -9.38 10.27 3.48
CA GLN A 188 -9.81 10.41 4.88
C GLN A 188 -9.29 9.28 5.76
N ALA A 189 -9.34 8.03 5.26
CA ALA A 189 -8.89 6.86 6.00
C ALA A 189 -7.37 6.82 6.20
N SER A 190 -6.61 7.23 5.18
CA SER A 190 -5.17 6.96 5.13
C SER A 190 -4.26 8.18 5.16
N CYS A 191 -4.78 9.39 4.92
CA CYS A 191 -3.94 10.58 4.70
C CYS A 191 -4.26 11.73 5.66
N THR A 192 -5.54 12.03 5.90
CA THR A 192 -5.93 13.23 6.64
C THR A 192 -5.60 13.16 8.14
N GLY A 193 -5.23 12.00 8.68
CA GLY A 193 -4.72 11.90 10.06
C GLY A 193 -3.47 12.76 10.32
N CYS A 194 -2.65 12.98 9.29
CA CYS A 194 -1.44 13.82 9.36
C CYS A 194 -1.47 15.01 8.39
N HIS A 195 -2.18 14.89 7.27
CA HIS A 195 -2.28 15.89 6.22
C HIS A 195 -3.61 16.66 6.28
N SER A 196 -3.93 17.22 7.46
CA SER A 196 -5.11 18.06 7.68
C SER A 196 -4.89 19.09 8.79
N GLY A 197 -5.90 19.93 9.05
CA GLY A 197 -5.93 20.86 10.17
C GLY A 197 -5.07 22.12 9.96
N THR A 198 -4.77 22.82 11.05
CA THR A 198 -4.09 24.13 11.03
C THR A 198 -2.56 24.04 10.88
N LYS A 199 -1.98 22.86 11.14
CA LYS A 199 -0.53 22.58 10.99
C LYS A 199 -0.31 21.18 10.40
N PRO A 200 -0.70 20.94 9.14
CA PRO A 200 -0.52 19.64 8.52
C PRO A 200 0.98 19.30 8.36
N GLN A 201 1.30 18.00 8.44
CA GLN A 201 2.66 17.54 8.18
C GLN A 201 3.10 17.91 6.75
N GLY A 202 4.33 18.41 6.63
CA GLY A 202 4.88 18.88 5.36
C GLY A 202 4.15 20.08 4.75
N ALA A 203 3.29 20.78 5.51
CA ALA A 203 2.40 21.83 5.02
C ALA A 203 1.44 21.36 3.90
N ILE A 204 1.12 20.06 3.88
CA ILE A 204 0.25 19.45 2.87
C ILE A 204 -1.13 19.18 3.49
N ASP A 205 -2.15 19.86 2.99
CA ASP A 205 -3.55 19.61 3.34
C ASP A 205 -4.23 18.76 2.24
N LEU A 206 -4.85 17.64 2.61
CA LEU A 206 -5.54 16.72 1.71
C LEU A 206 -7.05 16.63 2.00
N THR A 207 -7.63 17.62 2.68
CA THR A 207 -9.05 17.61 3.08
C THR A 207 -10.03 18.06 2.00
N THR A 208 -9.58 18.80 0.98
CA THR A 208 -10.45 19.32 -0.09
C THR A 208 -9.90 19.03 -1.48
N TYR A 209 -10.78 18.95 -2.47
CA TYR A 209 -10.38 18.76 -3.87
C TYR A 209 -9.35 19.81 -4.33
N ALA A 210 -9.58 21.07 -3.98
CA ALA A 210 -8.70 22.18 -4.33
C ALA A 210 -7.27 21.98 -3.78
N ASN A 211 -7.15 21.41 -2.58
CA ASN A 211 -5.85 21.18 -1.95
C ASN A 211 -5.18 19.90 -2.46
N VAL A 212 -5.97 18.88 -2.83
CA VAL A 212 -5.45 17.60 -3.35
C VAL A 212 -5.03 17.68 -4.82
N SER A 213 -5.81 18.38 -5.65
CA SER A 213 -5.63 18.43 -7.12
C SER A 213 -4.21 18.81 -7.56
N PRO A 214 -3.52 19.80 -6.95
CA PRO A 214 -2.13 20.11 -7.29
C PRO A 214 -1.18 18.92 -7.17
N TYR A 215 -1.34 18.06 -6.15
CA TYR A 215 -0.52 16.88 -5.92
C TYR A 215 -0.91 15.70 -6.83
N ALA A 216 -2.18 15.62 -7.20
CA ALA A 216 -2.66 14.64 -8.17
C ALA A 216 -2.10 14.94 -9.57
N LEU A 217 -2.19 16.19 -10.02
CA LEU A 217 -1.81 16.63 -11.37
C LEU A 217 -0.30 16.60 -11.63
N ASN A 218 0.52 16.84 -10.61
CA ASN A 218 1.98 16.77 -10.71
C ASN A 218 2.54 15.37 -10.36
N GLY A 219 1.68 14.37 -10.18
CA GLY A 219 2.05 12.98 -9.90
C GLY A 219 2.57 12.72 -8.49
N LYS A 220 2.71 13.74 -7.64
CA LYS A 220 3.25 13.58 -6.27
C LYS A 220 2.36 12.71 -5.41
N LEU A 221 1.03 12.82 -5.53
CA LEU A 221 0.09 12.01 -4.75
C LEU A 221 0.29 10.52 -5.03
N TYR A 222 0.27 10.11 -6.30
CA TYR A 222 0.45 8.71 -6.67
C TYR A 222 1.88 8.22 -6.39
N GLY A 223 2.88 9.06 -6.63
CA GLY A 223 4.29 8.73 -6.39
C GLY A 223 4.61 8.46 -4.92
N SER A 224 3.92 9.13 -3.99
CA SER A 224 4.09 8.90 -2.54
C SER A 224 3.39 7.63 -2.05
N VAL A 225 2.26 7.24 -2.64
CA VAL A 225 1.43 6.10 -2.17
C VAL A 225 1.73 4.77 -2.85
N ALA A 226 2.35 4.78 -4.03
CA ALA A 226 2.55 3.58 -4.84
C ALA A 226 3.80 2.76 -4.42
N HIS A 227 3.77 2.16 -3.22
CA HIS A 227 4.86 1.34 -2.67
C HIS A 227 4.45 -0.05 -2.18
#